data_AF-A0A6A5VCG8-F1
#
_entry.id   AF-A0A6A5VCG8-F1
#
_cell.length_a   1.000
_cell.length_b   1.000
_cell.length_c   1.000
_cell.angle_alpha   90.00
_cell.angle_beta   90.00
_cell.angle_gamma   90.00
#
_symmetry.space_group_name_H-M   'P 1'
#
loop_
_entity.id
_entity.type
_entity.pdbx_description
1 polymer ?
#
loop_
_entity_poly.entity_id
_entity_poly.type
_entity_poly.pdbx_seq_one_letter_code
_entity_poly.pdbx_strand_id
1 'polypeptide(L)'
;VILVEDGVAISHPECHGQGFIPLCRENNHLKVERKVNLWRNIFVLGSPKFMFILDRPIYTSDVSNSISSWIEEASILPSTGMPIDSFRLVLDGNPAFDASTYIVQTLHRDAAWQVAMEKCLHRGLLARRIYKRSKFDEFPRVVQGRSVVSSNFELGELWDAESIVLQYKDRPFAIWESEWGSQLPRAYLCPPPLP
;
A
#
# COMPACT_ATOMS: atom_id res chain seq x y z
N VAL A 1 7.85 22.06 -4.26
CA VAL A 1 8.95 21.38 -3.54
C VAL A 1 8.86 19.90 -3.86
N ILE A 2 9.98 19.27 -4.19
CA ILE A 2 10.06 17.82 -4.39
C ILE A 2 10.94 17.26 -3.29
N LEU A 3 10.40 16.35 -2.49
CA LEU A 3 11.13 15.59 -1.48
C LEU A 3 11.39 14.19 -2.05
N VAL A 4 12.65 13.80 -2.11
CA VAL A 4 13.06 12.45 -2.55
C VAL A 4 13.45 11.67 -1.30
N GLU A 5 12.68 10.65 -0.98
CA GLU A 5 12.91 9.72 0.12
C GLU A 5 13.36 8.38 -0.43
N ASP A 6 14.65 8.32 -0.72
CA ASP A 6 15.30 7.17 -1.32
C ASP A 6 16.34 6.49 -0.43
N GLY A 7 16.41 6.93 0.83
CA GLY A 7 17.17 6.30 1.91
C GLY A 7 16.27 5.77 3.01
N VAL A 8 16.88 5.05 3.96
CA VAL A 8 16.19 4.46 5.11
C VAL A 8 15.64 5.56 6.01
N ALA A 9 14.34 5.48 6.32
CA ALA A 9 13.72 6.25 7.40
C ALA A 9 13.49 5.34 8.61
N ILE A 10 13.33 5.91 9.81
CA ILE A 10 13.07 5.17 11.05
C ILE A 10 11.73 5.60 11.66
N SER A 11 11.14 4.76 12.51
CA SER A 11 9.83 4.98 13.14
C SER A 11 8.64 4.84 12.16
N HIS A 12 7.76 5.85 12.08
CA HIS A 12 6.52 5.88 11.29
C HIS A 12 6.62 6.95 10.18
N PRO A 13 7.55 6.81 9.22
CA PRO A 13 7.80 7.84 8.21
C PRO A 13 6.59 8.17 7.34
N GLU A 14 5.62 7.27 7.22
CA GLU A 14 4.36 7.51 6.54
C GLU A 14 3.67 8.79 7.04
N CYS A 15 3.70 9.08 8.35
CA CYS A 15 3.00 10.21 8.95
C CYS A 15 3.71 11.55 8.77
N HIS A 16 4.97 11.56 8.29
CA HIS A 16 5.75 12.80 8.11
C HIS A 16 5.09 13.77 7.13
N GLY A 17 4.18 13.30 6.26
CA GLY A 17 3.36 14.16 5.40
C GLY A 17 2.54 15.20 6.17
N GLN A 18 2.15 14.89 7.40
CA GLN A 18 1.40 15.81 8.27
C GLN A 18 2.21 17.06 8.65
N GLY A 19 3.55 16.96 8.69
CA GLY A 19 4.43 18.09 9.00
C GLY A 19 4.37 19.22 7.97
N PHE A 20 3.87 18.95 6.76
CA PHE A 20 3.70 19.98 5.73
C PHE A 20 2.40 20.78 5.85
N ILE A 21 1.48 20.37 6.73
CA ILE A 21 0.16 21.02 6.87
C ILE A 21 0.29 22.53 7.20
N PRO A 22 1.07 22.96 8.21
CA PRO A 22 1.21 24.39 8.51
C PRO A 22 1.80 25.17 7.34
N LEU A 23 2.85 24.64 6.71
CA LEU A 23 3.53 25.30 5.58
C LEU A 23 2.61 25.48 4.37
N CYS A 24 1.78 24.48 4.06
CA CYS A 24 0.84 24.56 2.95
C CYS A 24 -0.33 25.51 3.26
N ARG A 25 -0.75 25.62 4.53
CA ARG A 25 -1.78 26.57 4.97
C ARG A 25 -1.30 28.02 4.91
N GLU A 26 -0.06 28.27 5.32
CA GLU A 26 0.56 29.59 5.23
C GLU A 26 0.83 29.99 3.77
N ASN A 27 1.10 29.00 2.90
CA ASN A 27 1.44 29.21 1.51
C ASN A 27 0.53 28.38 0.60
N ASN A 28 -0.66 28.87 0.27
CA ASN A 28 -1.65 28.13 -0.55
C ASN A 28 -1.17 27.77 -1.98
N HIS A 29 -0.10 28.40 -2.46
CA HIS A 29 0.54 28.06 -3.73
C HIS A 29 1.63 26.98 -3.61
N LEU A 30 2.04 26.62 -2.40
CA LEU A 30 3.02 25.58 -2.16
C LEU A 30 2.44 24.22 -2.58
N LYS A 31 3.16 23.54 -3.47
CA LYS A 31 2.89 22.18 -3.89
C LYS A 31 4.05 21.28 -3.44
N VAL A 32 3.75 20.28 -2.63
CA VAL A 32 4.71 19.30 -2.12
C VAL A 32 4.48 17.98 -2.84
N GLU A 33 5.51 17.50 -3.53
CA GLU A 33 5.56 16.14 -4.06
C GLU A 33 6.57 15.33 -3.24
N ARG A 34 6.09 14.28 -2.58
CA ARG A 34 6.90 13.35 -1.80
C ARG A 34 7.07 12.06 -2.58
N LYS A 35 8.29 11.79 -3.04
CA LYS A 35 8.65 10.56 -3.76
C LYS A 35 9.29 9.60 -2.79
N VAL A 36 8.67 8.45 -2.55
CA VAL A 36 9.17 7.45 -1.61
C VAL A 36 9.54 6.17 -2.35
N ASN A 37 10.80 5.76 -2.22
CA ASN A 37 11.31 4.59 -2.93
C ASN A 37 10.81 3.29 -2.29
N LEU A 38 10.21 2.41 -3.08
CA LEU A 38 9.69 1.13 -2.58
C LEU A 38 10.81 0.26 -1.97
N TRP A 39 11.91 0.12 -2.71
CA TRP A 39 12.98 -0.84 -2.40
C TRP A 39 13.97 -0.34 -1.36
N ARG A 40 14.29 0.96 -1.40
CA ARG A 40 15.31 1.58 -0.54
C ARG A 40 14.73 2.24 0.72
N ASN A 41 13.41 2.43 0.78
CA ASN A 41 12.73 3.04 1.92
C ASN A 41 11.60 2.14 2.47
N ILE A 42 10.51 1.95 1.73
CA ILE A 42 9.28 1.32 2.25
C ILE A 42 9.51 -0.11 2.75
N PHE A 43 10.26 -0.93 2.00
CA PHE A 43 10.48 -2.34 2.36
C PHE A 43 11.65 -2.57 3.32
N VAL A 44 12.53 -1.58 3.51
CA VAL A 44 13.67 -1.70 4.45
C VAL A 44 13.18 -1.67 5.91
N LEU A 45 11.97 -1.16 6.15
CA LEU A 45 11.37 -0.93 7.47
C LEU A 45 10.73 -2.16 8.14
N GLY A 46 10.72 -3.33 7.48
CA GLY A 46 9.98 -4.50 7.94
C GLY A 46 10.45 -5.15 9.26
N SER A 47 11.55 -4.72 9.90
CA SER A 47 11.89 -5.14 11.27
C SER A 47 12.98 -4.26 11.94
N PRO A 48 12.72 -3.70 13.13
CA PRO A 48 13.73 -3.00 13.94
C PRO A 48 14.94 -3.86 14.31
N LYS A 49 14.86 -5.18 14.16
CA LYS A 49 15.96 -6.12 14.47
C LYS A 49 16.91 -6.40 13.30
N PHE A 50 16.62 -5.91 12.09
CA PHE A 50 17.29 -6.36 10.86
C PHE A 50 17.77 -5.21 9.96
N MET A 51 18.32 -4.16 10.55
CA MET A 51 18.90 -3.00 9.86
C MET A 51 20.10 -3.33 8.93
N PHE A 52 20.48 -4.61 8.77
CA PHE A 52 21.73 -5.03 8.11
C PHE A 52 21.61 -6.21 7.13
N ILE A 53 20.42 -6.68 6.75
CA ILE A 53 20.31 -7.82 5.82
C ILE A 53 19.63 -7.38 4.52
N LEU A 54 20.45 -6.89 3.57
CA LEU A 54 20.04 -6.53 2.21
C LEU A 54 19.54 -7.74 1.37
N ASP A 55 19.73 -8.96 1.87
CA ASP A 55 19.37 -10.22 1.20
C ASP A 55 18.11 -10.92 1.78
N ARG A 56 17.34 -10.25 2.66
CA ARG A 56 16.12 -10.87 3.17
C ARG A 56 15.02 -10.84 2.11
N PRO A 57 14.30 -11.96 1.88
CA PRO A 57 13.12 -11.92 1.04
C PRO A 57 12.04 -11.02 1.66
N ILE A 58 11.40 -10.19 0.83
CA ILE A 58 10.29 -9.32 1.22
C ILE A 58 9.02 -10.16 1.24
N TYR A 59 8.44 -10.40 2.41
CA TYR A 59 7.22 -11.20 2.53
C TYR A 59 6.01 -10.42 2.00
N THR A 60 5.07 -11.11 1.36
CA THR A 60 3.82 -10.48 0.86
C THR A 60 3.06 -9.73 1.94
N SER A 61 3.01 -10.26 3.16
CA SER A 61 2.42 -9.57 4.31
C SER A 61 3.10 -8.24 4.63
N ASP A 62 4.42 -8.18 4.47
CA ASP A 62 5.21 -6.97 4.73
C ASP A 62 4.96 -5.93 3.63
N VAL A 63 4.85 -6.37 2.37
CA VAL A 63 4.48 -5.50 1.22
C VAL A 63 3.17 -4.77 1.52
N SER A 64 2.15 -5.55 1.84
CA SER A 64 0.79 -5.04 2.03
C SER A 64 0.72 -4.08 3.20
N ASN A 65 1.28 -4.46 4.36
CA ASN A 65 1.29 -3.60 5.53
C ASN A 65 2.09 -2.32 5.31
N SER A 66 3.26 -2.41 4.68
CA SER A 66 4.10 -1.24 4.47
C SER A 66 3.42 -0.27 3.49
N ILE A 67 3.02 -0.71 2.29
CA ILE A 67 2.44 0.22 1.32
C ILE A 67 1.08 0.75 1.77
N SER A 68 0.24 -0.07 2.41
CA SER A 68 -1.09 0.40 2.87
C SER A 68 -0.98 1.54 3.88
N SER A 69 -0.04 1.47 4.82
CA SER A 69 0.18 2.56 5.80
C SER A 69 0.52 3.90 5.13
N TRP A 70 1.37 3.88 4.10
CA TRP A 70 1.71 5.09 3.34
C TRP A 70 0.53 5.63 2.54
N ILE A 71 -0.28 4.74 1.94
CA ILE A 71 -1.48 5.15 1.21
C ILE A 71 -2.52 5.76 2.16
N GLU A 72 -2.79 5.11 3.29
CA GLU A 72 -3.75 5.56 4.30
C GLU A 72 -3.36 6.94 4.86
N GLU A 73 -2.11 7.11 5.31
CA GLU A 73 -1.63 8.36 5.87
C GLU A 73 -1.72 9.52 4.88
N ALA A 74 -1.29 9.31 3.63
CA ALA A 74 -1.40 10.34 2.60
C ALA A 74 -2.86 10.70 2.31
N SER A 75 -3.74 9.70 2.25
CA SER A 75 -5.14 9.89 1.86
C SER A 75 -5.96 10.64 2.90
N ILE A 76 -5.58 10.59 4.18
CA ILE A 76 -6.28 11.35 5.24
C ILE A 76 -5.82 12.80 5.34
N LEU A 77 -4.69 13.19 4.72
CA LEU A 77 -4.12 14.55 4.85
C LEU A 77 -5.12 15.68 4.55
N PRO A 78 -5.94 15.62 3.48
CA PRO A 78 -6.94 16.66 3.23
C PRO A 78 -7.94 16.82 4.38
N SER A 79 -8.39 15.69 4.96
CA SER A 79 -9.33 15.68 6.07
C SER A 79 -8.71 16.14 7.40
N THR A 80 -7.40 16.02 7.56
CA THR A 80 -6.65 16.55 8.71
C THR A 80 -6.17 17.99 8.49
N GLY A 81 -6.53 18.57 7.35
CA GLY A 81 -6.44 19.99 7.08
C GLY A 81 -5.28 20.44 6.19
N MET A 82 -4.67 19.50 5.46
CA MET A 82 -3.87 19.82 4.28
C MET A 82 -4.76 20.50 3.22
N PRO A 83 -4.36 21.64 2.65
CA PRO A 83 -5.08 22.22 1.52
C PRO A 83 -5.23 21.25 0.35
N ILE A 84 -6.35 21.34 -0.35
CA ILE A 84 -6.62 20.49 -1.52
C ILE A 84 -5.53 20.75 -2.58
N ASP A 85 -5.09 19.68 -3.22
CA ASP A 85 -4.05 19.68 -4.25
C ASP A 85 -2.68 20.21 -3.79
N SER A 86 -2.41 20.45 -2.50
CA SER A 86 -1.10 20.95 -2.04
C SER A 86 -0.08 19.84 -1.78
N PHE A 87 -0.51 18.59 -1.70
CA PHE A 87 0.34 17.45 -1.40
C PHE A 87 0.07 16.29 -2.37
N ARG A 88 1.15 15.63 -2.80
CA ARG A 88 1.11 14.40 -3.60
C ARG A 88 2.14 13.40 -3.08
N LEU A 89 1.73 12.15 -2.89
CA LEU A 89 2.62 11.02 -2.64
C LEU A 89 2.88 10.29 -3.96
N VAL A 90 4.14 9.97 -4.23
CA VAL A 90 4.56 9.15 -5.37
C VAL A 90 5.30 7.92 -4.84
N LEU A 91 4.71 6.74 -5.07
CA LEU A 91 5.39 5.46 -4.90
C LEU A 91 6.42 5.32 -6.02
N ASP A 92 7.70 5.36 -5.65
CA ASP A 92 8.82 5.34 -6.58
C ASP A 92 9.38 3.92 -6.72
N GLY A 93 9.23 3.35 -7.92
CA GLY A 93 9.73 2.03 -8.27
C GLY A 93 11.17 1.99 -8.77
N ASN A 94 11.87 3.14 -8.82
CA ASN A 94 13.23 3.16 -9.36
C ASN A 94 14.21 2.28 -8.55
N PRO A 95 15.17 1.64 -9.24
CA PRO A 95 15.28 1.47 -10.70
C PRO A 95 14.53 0.21 -11.21
N ALA A 96 13.80 -0.49 -10.34
CA ALA A 96 13.19 -1.79 -10.62
C ALA A 96 11.68 -1.69 -10.91
N PHE A 97 11.30 -0.96 -11.96
CA PHE A 97 9.89 -0.73 -12.33
C PHE A 97 9.09 -2.03 -12.53
N ASP A 98 9.67 -3.03 -13.19
CA ASP A 98 9.00 -4.31 -13.44
C ASP A 98 8.76 -5.08 -12.14
N ALA A 99 9.75 -5.09 -11.25
CA ALA A 99 9.59 -5.68 -9.93
C ALA A 99 8.54 -4.91 -9.11
N SER A 100 8.45 -3.59 -9.26
CA SER A 100 7.47 -2.75 -8.56
C SER A 100 6.06 -3.03 -9.07
N THR A 101 5.90 -3.17 -10.38
CA THR A 101 4.64 -3.58 -11.02
C THR A 101 4.21 -4.98 -10.55
N TYR A 102 5.17 -5.89 -10.40
CA TYR A 102 4.90 -7.23 -9.90
C TYR A 102 4.50 -7.24 -8.42
N ILE A 103 5.18 -6.47 -7.57
CA ILE A 103 4.95 -6.50 -6.12
C ILE A 103 3.59 -5.88 -5.75
N VAL A 104 3.10 -4.89 -6.51
CA VAL A 104 1.76 -4.32 -6.29
C VAL A 104 0.63 -5.28 -6.63
N GLN A 105 0.87 -6.41 -7.32
CA GLN A 105 -0.11 -7.49 -7.44
C GLN A 105 -0.56 -8.04 -6.08
N THR A 106 0.31 -7.94 -5.06
CA THR A 106 -0.05 -8.26 -3.67
C THR A 106 -1.18 -7.37 -3.17
N LEU A 107 -1.14 -6.07 -3.48
CA LEU A 107 -2.16 -5.12 -3.05
C LEU A 107 -3.48 -5.34 -3.78
N HIS A 108 -3.44 -5.68 -5.07
CA HIS A 108 -4.65 -6.03 -5.83
C HIS A 108 -5.36 -7.24 -5.25
N ARG A 109 -4.61 -8.31 -4.99
CA ARG A 109 -5.13 -9.51 -4.33
C ARG A 109 -5.75 -9.15 -2.99
N ASP A 110 -5.02 -8.43 -2.14
CA ASP A 110 -5.46 -8.13 -0.77
C ASP A 110 -6.67 -7.20 -0.74
N ALA A 111 -6.70 -6.20 -1.62
CA ALA A 111 -7.85 -5.32 -1.78
C ALA A 111 -9.09 -6.08 -2.28
N ALA A 112 -8.94 -6.95 -3.28
CA ALA A 112 -10.06 -7.75 -3.77
C ALA A 112 -10.54 -8.77 -2.73
N TRP A 113 -9.63 -9.37 -1.95
CA TRP A 113 -9.98 -10.30 -0.87
C TRP A 113 -10.76 -9.61 0.23
N GLN A 114 -10.32 -8.41 0.64
CA GLN A 114 -11.04 -7.56 1.58
C GLN A 114 -12.45 -7.25 1.08
N VAL A 115 -12.59 -6.74 -0.15
CA VAL A 115 -13.90 -6.42 -0.74
C VAL A 115 -14.79 -7.66 -0.82
N ALA A 116 -14.23 -8.81 -1.19
CA ALA A 116 -14.98 -10.07 -1.26
C ALA A 116 -15.49 -10.51 0.13
N MET A 117 -14.63 -10.44 1.15
CA MET A 117 -15.01 -10.73 2.54
C MET A 117 -16.10 -9.78 3.03
N GLU A 118 -15.95 -8.47 2.78
CA GLU A 118 -16.95 -7.46 3.15
C GLU A 118 -18.30 -7.75 2.48
N LYS A 119 -18.32 -8.11 1.19
CA LYS A 119 -19.53 -8.51 0.49
C LYS A 119 -20.17 -9.75 1.13
N CYS A 120 -19.38 -10.77 1.44
CA CYS A 120 -19.89 -11.97 2.11
C CYS A 120 -20.44 -11.68 3.50
N LEU A 121 -19.79 -10.80 4.27
CA LEU A 121 -20.28 -10.34 5.58
C LEU A 121 -21.62 -9.60 5.43
N HIS A 122 -21.73 -8.66 4.48
CA HIS A 122 -22.98 -7.94 4.21
C HIS A 122 -24.11 -8.86 3.75
N ARG A 123 -23.79 -9.92 2.98
CA ARG A 123 -24.75 -10.94 2.52
C ARG A 123 -25.09 -11.98 3.59
N GLY A 124 -24.49 -11.92 4.78
CA GLY A 124 -24.68 -12.90 5.86
C GLY A 124 -24.06 -14.27 5.58
N LEU A 125 -23.15 -14.37 4.61
CA LEU A 125 -22.46 -15.61 4.21
C LEU A 125 -21.26 -15.93 5.12
N LEU A 126 -20.69 -14.92 5.78
CA LEU A 126 -19.62 -15.08 6.77
C LEU A 126 -20.08 -14.56 8.14
N ALA A 127 -19.71 -15.28 9.20
CA ALA A 127 -19.95 -14.81 10.57
C ALA A 127 -19.05 -13.60 10.88
N ARG A 128 -19.60 -12.60 11.58
CA ARG A 128 -18.88 -11.39 11.98
C ARG A 128 -17.81 -11.69 13.03
N ARG A 129 -16.66 -12.23 12.61
CA ARG A 129 -15.43 -12.14 13.38
C ARG A 129 -14.84 -10.74 13.24
N ILE A 130 -13.98 -10.37 14.19
CA ILE A 130 -13.36 -9.05 14.32
C ILE A 130 -12.44 -8.83 13.10
N TYR A 131 -13.03 -8.39 11.98
CA TYR A 131 -12.28 -7.92 10.82
C TYR A 131 -11.61 -6.61 11.25
N LYS A 132 -10.29 -6.67 11.46
CA LYS A 132 -9.50 -5.53 11.90
C LYS A 132 -9.30 -4.62 10.70
N ARG A 133 -9.95 -3.45 10.76
CA ARG A 133 -9.74 -2.21 9.97
C ARG A 133 -9.41 -2.41 8.49
N SER A 134 -10.30 -1.93 7.63
CA SER A 134 -10.07 -1.90 6.19
C SER A 134 -8.78 -1.15 5.85
N LYS A 135 -7.80 -1.85 5.27
CA LYS A 135 -6.48 -1.30 4.93
C LYS A 135 -6.36 -0.84 3.47
N PHE A 136 -7.26 -1.33 2.64
CA PHE A 136 -7.17 -1.16 1.19
C PHE A 136 -8.30 -0.30 0.61
N ASP A 137 -9.05 0.42 1.45
CA ASP A 137 -10.17 1.28 1.01
C ASP A 137 -9.76 2.29 -0.06
N GLU A 138 -8.59 2.90 0.09
CA GLU A 138 -8.10 3.92 -0.83
C GLU A 138 -7.38 3.36 -2.05
N PHE A 139 -6.95 2.09 -2.01
CA PHE A 139 -6.17 1.48 -3.09
C PHE A 139 -6.90 1.51 -4.46
N PRO A 140 -8.20 1.21 -4.57
CA PRO A 140 -8.95 1.39 -5.81
C PRO A 140 -8.88 2.80 -6.38
N ARG A 141 -8.91 3.83 -5.53
CA ARG A 141 -8.82 5.23 -5.96
C ARG A 141 -7.41 5.58 -6.43
N VAL A 142 -6.38 4.98 -5.84
CA VAL A 142 -4.98 5.11 -6.30
C VAL A 142 -4.84 4.55 -7.71
N VAL A 143 -5.31 3.32 -7.95
CA VAL A 143 -5.26 2.66 -9.28
C VAL A 143 -6.02 3.48 -10.34
N GLN A 144 -7.16 4.07 -9.98
CA GLN A 144 -7.95 4.92 -10.89
C GLN A 144 -7.38 6.33 -11.12
N GLY A 145 -6.25 6.68 -10.48
CA GLY A 145 -5.68 8.04 -10.56
C GLY A 145 -6.56 9.12 -9.90
N ARG A 146 -7.37 8.75 -8.91
CA ARG A 146 -8.32 9.62 -8.19
C ARG A 146 -7.94 9.84 -6.72
N SER A 147 -6.66 9.62 -6.41
CA SER A 147 -6.07 9.78 -5.08
C SER A 147 -4.93 10.80 -5.11
N VAL A 148 -4.57 11.31 -3.94
CA VAL A 148 -3.34 12.09 -3.74
C VAL A 148 -2.07 11.23 -3.88
N VAL A 149 -2.25 9.90 -3.87
CA VAL A 149 -1.20 8.91 -4.10
C VAL A 149 -1.16 8.51 -5.56
N SER A 150 0.04 8.31 -6.06
CA SER A 150 0.33 7.87 -7.43
C SER A 150 1.62 7.06 -7.46
N SER A 151 1.99 6.52 -8.62
CA SER A 151 3.25 5.81 -8.84
C SER A 151 3.95 6.30 -10.09
N ASN A 152 5.23 5.94 -10.25
CA ASN A 152 5.97 6.09 -11.51
C ASN A 152 6.18 4.76 -12.26
N PHE A 153 5.47 3.72 -11.85
CA PHE A 153 5.41 2.40 -12.47
C PHE A 153 3.94 2.00 -12.64
N GLU A 154 3.69 0.98 -13.44
CA GLU A 154 2.32 0.52 -13.73
C GLU A 154 1.66 -0.06 -12.49
N LEU A 155 0.46 0.42 -12.17
CA LEU A 155 -0.33 -0.16 -11.09
C LEU A 155 -1.14 -1.34 -11.59
N GLY A 156 -1.55 -1.38 -12.85
CA GLY A 156 -2.36 -2.45 -13.42
C GLY A 156 -3.83 -2.37 -13.00
N GLU A 157 -4.57 -3.46 -13.22
CA GLU A 157 -6.02 -3.51 -13.00
C GLU A 157 -6.38 -4.21 -11.69
N LEU A 158 -7.44 -3.72 -11.04
CA LEU A 158 -7.98 -4.30 -9.82
C LEU A 158 -8.48 -5.73 -10.07
N TRP A 159 -8.12 -6.65 -9.17
CA TRP A 159 -8.65 -8.01 -9.19
C TRP A 159 -10.18 -8.01 -8.95
N ASP A 160 -10.87 -8.93 -9.62
CA ASP A 160 -12.33 -9.04 -9.49
C ASP A 160 -12.72 -9.73 -8.17
N ALA A 161 -13.21 -8.92 -7.23
CA ALA A 161 -13.72 -9.40 -5.95
C ALA A 161 -14.96 -10.31 -6.09
N GLU A 162 -15.80 -10.16 -7.13
CA GLU A 162 -16.96 -11.06 -7.30
C GLU A 162 -16.52 -12.47 -7.67
N SER A 163 -15.50 -12.63 -8.51
CA SER A 163 -14.90 -13.93 -8.81
C SER A 163 -14.44 -14.65 -7.53
N ILE A 164 -13.82 -13.92 -6.59
CA ILE A 164 -13.43 -14.47 -5.28
C ILE A 164 -14.68 -14.88 -4.47
N VAL A 165 -15.71 -14.02 -4.40
CA VAL A 165 -16.96 -14.37 -3.72
C VAL A 165 -17.59 -15.63 -4.31
N LEU A 166 -17.69 -15.73 -5.63
CA LEU A 166 -18.28 -16.89 -6.31
C LEU A 166 -17.51 -18.18 -6.01
N GLN A 167 -16.19 -18.11 -5.94
CA GLN A 167 -15.32 -19.25 -5.69
C GLN A 167 -15.36 -19.72 -4.22
N TYR A 168 -15.49 -18.79 -3.26
CA TYR A 168 -15.27 -19.10 -1.84
C TYR A 168 -16.50 -18.93 -0.93
N LYS A 169 -17.64 -18.42 -1.42
CA LYS A 169 -18.86 -18.13 -0.60
C LYS A 169 -19.33 -19.29 0.28
N ASP A 170 -19.18 -20.53 -0.17
CA ASP A 170 -19.68 -21.72 0.54
C ASP A 170 -18.58 -22.39 1.40
N ARG A 171 -17.39 -21.77 1.48
CA ARG A 171 -16.23 -22.31 2.22
C ARG A 171 -16.15 -21.73 3.63
N PRO A 172 -15.71 -22.51 4.63
CA PRO A 172 -15.47 -21.99 5.97
C PRO A 172 -14.46 -20.85 5.99
N PHE A 173 -14.60 -19.91 6.94
CA PHE A 173 -13.70 -18.76 7.08
C PHE A 173 -12.21 -19.14 7.18
N ALA A 174 -11.87 -20.27 7.81
CA ALA A 174 -10.50 -20.75 7.89
C ALA A 174 -9.86 -21.01 6.50
N ILE A 175 -10.66 -21.41 5.50
CA ILE A 175 -10.20 -21.54 4.12
C ILE A 175 -9.93 -20.16 3.52
N TRP A 176 -10.79 -19.19 3.77
CA TRP A 176 -10.57 -17.81 3.31
C TRP A 176 -9.27 -17.22 3.88
N GLU A 177 -8.97 -17.45 5.16
CA GLU A 177 -7.72 -17.02 5.78
C GLU A 177 -6.50 -17.72 5.19
N SER A 178 -6.58 -19.03 4.97
CA SER A 178 -5.49 -19.83 4.41
C SER A 178 -5.19 -19.46 2.94
N GLU A 179 -6.21 -19.15 2.17
CA GLU A 179 -6.10 -18.92 0.72
C GLU A 179 -5.78 -17.47 0.37
N TRP A 180 -5.99 -16.51 1.28
CA TRP A 180 -5.61 -15.11 1.07
C TRP A 180 -4.15 -15.00 0.62
N GLY A 181 -3.24 -15.75 1.26
CA GLY A 181 -1.81 -15.70 0.97
C GLY A 181 -1.31 -16.69 -0.09
N SER A 182 -2.16 -17.55 -0.65
CA SER A 182 -1.71 -18.73 -1.43
C SER A 182 -1.46 -18.45 -2.91
N GLN A 183 -2.14 -17.44 -3.49
CA GLN A 183 -2.14 -17.20 -4.94
C GLN A 183 -0.93 -16.44 -5.50
N LEU A 184 -0.06 -15.93 -4.62
CA LEU A 184 1.17 -15.21 -4.99
C LEU A 184 2.37 -15.79 -4.24
N PRO A 185 3.61 -15.57 -4.71
CA PRO A 185 4.80 -16.00 -3.98
C PRO A 185 4.75 -15.51 -2.54
N ARG A 186 5.10 -16.37 -1.58
CA ARG A 186 5.11 -15.95 -0.17
C ARG A 186 6.07 -14.79 0.09
N ALA A 187 7.12 -14.69 -0.71
CA ALA A 187 8.08 -13.61 -0.64
C ALA A 187 8.71 -13.31 -1.99
N TYR A 188 9.17 -12.06 -2.13
CA TYR A 188 9.88 -11.54 -3.28
C TYR A 188 11.36 -11.40 -2.94
N LEU A 189 12.23 -11.68 -3.90
CA LEU A 189 13.64 -11.33 -3.76
C LEU A 189 13.78 -9.83 -4.02
N CYS A 190 14.59 -9.15 -3.21
CA CYS A 190 15.02 -7.81 -3.58
C CYS A 190 15.72 -7.89 -4.94
N PRO A 191 15.40 -6.98 -5.89
CA PRO A 191 16.25 -6.83 -7.05
C PRO A 191 17.68 -6.57 -6.56
N PRO A 192 18.71 -7.12 -7.24
CA PRO A 192 20.10 -6.96 -6.81
C PRO A 192 20.42 -5.49 -6.56
N PRO A 193 21.34 -5.14 -5.64
CA PRO A 193 21.72 -3.75 -5.41
C PRO A 193 22.14 -3.17 -6.76
N LEU A 194 21.32 -2.25 -7.27
CA LEU A 194 21.57 -1.57 -8.52
C LEU A 194 22.67 -0.54 -8.26
N PRO A 195 23.66 -0.43 -9.17
CA PRO A 195 24.91 0.31 -8.97
C PRO A 195 24.72 1.79 -8.63
#